data_AF-A0A3D8IEP5-F1
#
_entry.id   AF-A0A3D8IEP5-F1
#
_cell.length_a   1.000
_cell.length_b   1.000
_cell.length_c   1.000
_cell.angle_alpha   90.00
_cell.angle_beta   90.00
_cell.angle_gamma   90.00
#
_symmetry.space_group_name_H-M   'P 1'
#
loop_
_entity.id
_entity.type
_entity.pdbx_description
1 polymer ?
#
loop_
_entity_poly.entity_id
_entity_poly.type
_entity_poly.pdbx_seq_one_letter_code
_entity_poly.pdbx_strand_id
1 'polypeptide(L)'
;MSANEIESALKEIKDCQASHNTASCMFCKSVADCAKKNNFDQKMQNNLTQQLTALQSCQENKGFSSCLNCAELLECSVRNGYVAAVYLSMNKGNGGSFEF
;
A
#
# COMPACT_ATOMS: atom_id res chain seq x y z
N MET A 1 5.82 8.64 -2.28
CA MET A 1 4.71 9.15 -1.47
C MET A 1 5.18 9.13 -0.04
N SER A 2 4.88 10.17 0.71
CA SER A 2 5.12 10.23 2.15
C SER A 2 4.07 9.43 2.91
N ALA A 3 4.39 9.03 4.15
CA ALA A 3 3.44 8.36 5.04
C ALA A 3 2.14 9.17 5.20
N ASN A 4 2.25 10.51 5.35
CA ASN A 4 1.12 11.41 5.50
C ASN A 4 0.15 11.38 4.29
N GLU A 5 0.67 11.24 3.07
CA GLU A 5 -0.17 11.16 1.86
C GLU A 5 -0.95 9.84 1.78
N ILE A 6 -0.35 8.75 2.24
CA ILE A 6 -0.98 7.42 2.30
C ILE A 6 -2.09 7.42 3.35
N GLU A 7 -1.81 7.92 4.55
CA GLU A 7 -2.79 8.03 5.64
C GLU A 7 -3.99 8.89 5.23
N SER A 8 -3.72 10.02 4.57
CA SER A 8 -4.79 10.90 4.07
C SER A 8 -5.66 10.20 3.02
N ALA A 9 -5.06 9.44 2.09
CA ALA A 9 -5.80 8.69 1.08
C ALA A 9 -6.61 7.53 1.67
N LEU A 10 -6.07 6.84 2.68
CA LEU A 10 -6.78 5.79 3.41
C LEU A 10 -7.98 6.36 4.18
N LYS A 11 -7.79 7.50 4.86
CA LYS A 11 -8.86 8.18 5.59
C LYS A 11 -10.00 8.58 4.65
N GLU A 12 -9.68 9.15 3.49
CA GLU A 12 -10.69 9.54 2.50
C GLU A 12 -11.57 8.36 2.03
N ILE A 13 -10.95 7.20 1.78
CA ILE A 13 -11.69 5.99 1.38
C ILE A 13 -12.53 5.44 2.54
N LYS A 14 -12.00 5.42 3.76
CA LYS A 14 -12.75 4.96 4.95
C LYS A 14 -13.96 5.85 5.26
N ASP A 15 -13.79 7.16 5.17
CA ASP A 15 -14.89 8.12 5.39
C ASP A 15 -15.98 7.95 4.32
N CYS A 16 -15.58 7.68 3.08
CA CYS A 16 -16.50 7.34 1.99
C CYS A 16 -17.27 6.05 2.28
N GLN A 17 -16.57 4.99 2.69
CA GLN A 17 -17.17 3.70 3.04
C GLN A 17 -18.18 3.80 4.17
N ALA A 18 -17.87 4.55 5.22
CA ALA A 18 -18.78 4.83 6.33
C ALA A 18 -20.04 5.57 5.85
N SER A 19 -19.87 6.60 5.01
CA SER A 19 -20.99 7.38 4.45
C SER A 19 -21.92 6.55 3.58
N HIS A 20 -21.40 5.50 2.94
CA HIS A 20 -22.16 4.59 2.09
C HIS A 20 -22.58 3.29 2.82
N ASN A 21 -22.36 3.20 4.13
CA ASN A 21 -22.62 2.03 4.96
C ASN A 21 -22.09 0.73 4.32
N THR A 22 -20.84 0.76 3.85
CA THR A 22 -20.18 -0.38 3.22
C THR A 22 -18.83 -0.63 3.88
N ALA A 23 -18.47 -1.90 4.08
CA ALA A 23 -17.17 -2.27 4.65
C ALA A 23 -16.01 -2.16 3.63
N SER A 24 -16.33 -2.08 2.34
CA SER A 24 -15.34 -2.01 1.27
C SER A 24 -15.91 -1.38 0.01
N CYS A 25 -15.04 -0.78 -0.80
CA CYS A 25 -15.42 -0.24 -2.10
C CYS A 25 -16.00 -1.35 -3.00
N MET A 26 -15.56 -2.61 -2.88
CA MET A 26 -16.05 -3.71 -3.71
C MET A 26 -17.55 -4.01 -3.54
N PHE A 27 -18.14 -3.63 -2.40
CA PHE A 27 -19.57 -3.80 -2.15
C PHE A 27 -20.38 -2.55 -2.52
N CYS A 28 -19.72 -1.48 -2.96
CA CYS A 28 -20.39 -0.27 -3.41
C CYS A 28 -20.94 -0.47 -4.83
N LYS A 29 -22.23 -0.15 -5.04
CA LYS A 29 -22.90 -0.28 -6.34
C LYS A 29 -22.24 0.54 -7.46
N SER A 30 -21.61 1.67 -7.12
CA SER A 30 -20.96 2.58 -8.07
C SER A 30 -19.44 2.38 -8.17
N VAL A 31 -18.89 1.27 -7.67
CA VAL A 31 -17.43 1.08 -7.59
C VAL A 31 -16.74 1.11 -8.95
N ALA A 32 -17.39 0.61 -10.01
CA ALA A 32 -16.80 0.52 -11.34
C ALA A 32 -16.35 1.88 -11.89
N ASP A 33 -17.12 2.93 -11.63
CA ASP A 33 -16.88 4.30 -12.12
C ASP A 33 -16.54 5.28 -10.99
N CYS A 34 -16.13 4.76 -9.83
CA CYS A 34 -15.82 5.57 -8.66
C CYS A 34 -14.45 6.25 -8.83
N ALA A 35 -14.45 7.53 -9.18
CA ALA A 35 -13.22 8.33 -9.30
C ALA A 35 -12.37 8.30 -8.01
N LYS A 36 -12.99 8.30 -6.82
CA LYS A 36 -12.26 8.20 -5.55
C LYS A 36 -11.52 6.87 -5.41
N LYS A 37 -12.17 5.77 -5.78
CA LYS A 37 -11.55 4.43 -5.77
C LYS A 37 -10.39 4.35 -6.78
N ASN A 38 -10.60 4.85 -7.99
CA ASN A 38 -9.58 4.85 -9.03
C ASN A 38 -8.36 5.70 -8.64
N ASN A 39 -8.59 6.88 -8.06
CA ASN A 39 -7.54 7.74 -7.54
C ASN A 39 -6.76 7.08 -6.40
N PHE A 40 -7.46 6.40 -5.48
CA PHE A 40 -6.83 5.63 -4.41
C PHE A 40 -5.97 4.49 -4.98
N ASP A 41 -6.49 3.72 -5.92
CA ASP A 41 -5.75 2.62 -6.55
C ASP A 41 -4.50 3.12 -7.24
N GLN A 42 -4.59 4.21 -8.01
CA GLN A 42 -3.44 4.81 -8.68
C GLN A 42 -2.38 5.27 -7.67
N LYS A 43 -2.79 5.91 -6.56
CA LYS A 43 -1.87 6.30 -5.48
C LYS A 43 -1.17 5.09 -4.88
N MET A 44 -1.90 4.01 -4.57
CA MET A 44 -1.30 2.80 -4.00
C MET A 44 -0.35 2.10 -4.97
N GLN A 45 -0.66 2.08 -6.27
CA GLN A 45 0.24 1.53 -7.29
C GLN A 45 1.52 2.35 -7.45
N ASN A 46 1.44 3.68 -7.38
CA ASN A 46 2.61 4.55 -7.40
C ASN A 46 3.49 4.31 -6.16
N ASN A 47 2.88 4.20 -4.98
CA ASN A 47 3.61 3.89 -3.76
C ASN A 47 4.31 2.52 -3.84
N LEU A 48 3.61 1.48 -4.31
CA LEU A 48 4.19 0.15 -4.48
C LEU A 48 5.37 0.16 -5.44
N THR A 49 5.23 0.82 -6.59
CA THR A 49 6.33 0.96 -7.56
C THR A 49 7.55 1.63 -6.93
N GLN A 50 7.36 2.71 -6.18
CA GLN A 50 8.46 3.42 -5.51
C GLN A 50 9.18 2.56 -4.48
N GLN A 51 8.43 1.85 -3.62
CA GLN A 51 9.03 0.97 -2.61
C GLN A 51 9.72 -0.25 -3.24
N LEU A 52 9.18 -0.78 -4.34
CA LEU A 52 9.81 -1.87 -5.10
C LEU A 52 11.16 -1.42 -5.68
N THR A 53 11.21 -0.23 -6.31
CA THR A 53 12.47 0.32 -6.83
C THR A 53 13.49 0.51 -5.71
N ALA A 54 13.08 1.06 -4.55
CA ALA A 54 13.97 1.22 -3.40
C ALA A 54 14.50 -0.14 -2.88
N LEU A 55 13.65 -1.16 -2.84
CA LEU A 55 14.03 -2.52 -2.44
C LEU A 55 15.06 -3.11 -3.42
N GLN A 56 14.80 -3.01 -4.71
CA GLN A 56 15.67 -3.53 -5.77
C GLN A 56 17.04 -2.85 -5.74
N SER A 57 17.07 -1.52 -5.63
CA SER A 57 18.34 -0.79 -5.49
C SER A 57 19.10 -1.18 -4.21
N CYS A 58 18.39 -1.41 -3.09
CA CYS A 58 19.00 -1.90 -1.85
C CYS A 58 19.61 -3.31 -2.02
N GLN A 59 18.88 -4.21 -2.69
CA GLN A 59 19.32 -5.56 -3.01
C GLN A 59 20.58 -5.54 -3.90
N GLU A 60 20.55 -4.77 -4.98
CA GLU A 60 21.69 -4.60 -5.90
C GLU A 60 22.93 -4.04 -5.19
N ASN A 61 22.77 -2.97 -4.41
CA ASN A 61 23.87 -2.34 -3.67
C ASN A 61 24.50 -3.27 -2.61
N LYS A 62 23.70 -4.17 -2.02
CA LYS A 62 24.18 -5.17 -1.06
C LYS A 62 24.63 -6.49 -1.72
N GLY A 63 24.49 -6.61 -3.05
CA GLY A 63 24.84 -7.82 -3.80
C GLY A 63 23.91 -9.01 -3.55
N PHE A 64 22.66 -8.78 -3.16
CA PHE A 64 21.67 -9.83 -2.90
C PHE A 64 20.64 -9.93 -4.02
N SER A 65 20.25 -11.16 -4.38
CA SER A 65 19.12 -11.42 -5.29
C SER A 65 17.77 -11.51 -4.56
N SER A 66 17.79 -11.54 -3.23
CA SER A 66 16.60 -11.63 -2.37
C SER A 66 16.91 -11.10 -0.98
N CYS A 67 15.93 -10.46 -0.34
CA CYS A 67 16.04 -10.02 1.05
C CYS A 67 16.24 -11.18 2.03
N LEU A 68 15.92 -12.43 1.66
CA LEU A 68 16.15 -13.60 2.51
C LEU A 68 17.63 -13.82 2.85
N ASN A 69 18.53 -13.27 2.04
CA ASN A 69 19.98 -13.30 2.29
C ASN A 69 20.46 -12.15 3.17
N CYS A 70 19.57 -11.23 3.58
CA CYS A 70 19.90 -10.08 4.41
C CYS A 70 19.81 -10.44 5.89
N ALA A 71 20.88 -10.18 6.66
CA ALA A 71 20.89 -10.39 8.12
C ALA A 71 19.83 -9.55 8.84
N GLU A 72 19.46 -8.40 8.26
CA GLU A 72 18.45 -7.49 8.79
C GLU A 72 17.03 -7.84 8.29
N LEU A 73 16.78 -9.04 7.75
CA LEU A 73 15.52 -9.38 7.06
C LEU A 73 14.24 -8.89 7.78
N LEU A 74 14.14 -9.06 9.10
CA LEU A 74 12.95 -8.66 9.87
C LEU A 74 12.95 -7.16 10.24
N GLU A 75 14.11 -6.59 10.50
CA GLU A 75 14.28 -5.19 10.95
C GLU A 75 14.59 -4.21 9.81
N CYS A 76 14.69 -4.70 8.57
CA CYS A 76 15.08 -3.89 7.42
C CYS A 76 13.94 -2.96 7.03
N SER A 77 14.11 -1.67 7.32
CA SER A 77 13.14 -0.62 7.02
C SER A 77 12.76 -0.55 5.53
N VAL A 78 13.70 -0.76 4.61
CA VAL A 78 13.44 -0.77 3.16
C VAL A 78 12.53 -1.94 2.77
N ARG A 79 12.82 -3.14 3.29
CA ARG A 79 11.98 -4.32 3.07
C ARG A 79 10.59 -4.12 3.69
N ASN A 80 10.53 -3.65 4.92
CA ASN A 80 9.28 -3.46 5.63
C ASN A 80 8.41 -2.39 4.95
N GLY A 81 9.02 -1.34 4.39
CA GLY A 81 8.35 -0.35 3.54
C GLY A 81 7.73 -0.97 2.28
N TYR A 82 8.46 -1.85 1.59
CA TYR A 82 7.92 -2.60 0.45
C TYR A 82 6.77 -3.54 0.86
N VAL A 83 6.94 -4.30 1.94
CA VAL A 83 5.90 -5.21 2.45
C VAL A 83 4.63 -4.44 2.79
N ALA A 84 4.75 -3.33 3.53
CA ALA A 84 3.62 -2.46 3.85
C ALA A 84 2.93 -1.94 2.57
N ALA A 85 3.69 -1.52 1.56
CA ALA A 85 3.13 -1.06 0.29
C ALA A 85 2.38 -2.14 -0.49
N VAL A 86 2.87 -3.39 -0.47
CA VAL A 86 2.16 -4.55 -1.04
C VAL A 86 0.81 -4.73 -0.35
N TYR A 87 0.79 -4.78 0.99
CA TYR A 87 -0.45 -4.95 1.74
C TYR A 87 -1.45 -3.83 1.49
N LEU A 88 -0.98 -2.58 1.41
CA LEU A 88 -1.83 -1.43 1.09
C LEU A 88 -2.45 -1.52 -0.31
N SER A 89 -1.65 -1.89 -1.31
CA SER A 89 -2.11 -2.08 -2.69
C SER A 89 -3.08 -3.25 -2.82
N MET A 90 -2.84 -4.35 -2.10
CA MET A 90 -3.70 -5.52 -2.09
C MET A 90 -5.00 -5.30 -1.33
N ASN A 91 -4.99 -4.46 -0.29
CA ASN A 91 -6.20 -4.20 0.49
C ASN A 91 -7.28 -3.50 -0.33
N LYS A 92 -6.99 -2.78 -1.43
CA LYS A 92 -8.01 -2.19 -2.34
C LYS A 92 -9.17 -1.46 -1.61
N GLY A 93 -8.89 -0.86 -0.45
CA GLY A 93 -9.89 -0.22 0.41
C GLY A 93 -10.53 -1.11 1.49
N ASN A 94 -10.23 -2.41 1.56
CA ASN A 94 -10.62 -3.23 2.70
C ASN A 94 -9.81 -2.79 3.94
N GLY A 95 -10.51 -2.42 5.00
CA GLY A 95 -9.94 -2.00 6.27
C GLY A 95 -9.34 -3.15 7.09
N GLY A 96 -8.41 -3.91 6.52
CA GLY A 96 -7.57 -4.81 7.30
C GLY A 96 -6.54 -3.98 8.05
N SER A 97 -6.77 -3.75 9.36
CA SER A 97 -5.78 -3.15 10.25
C SER A 97 -4.64 -4.13 10.45
N PHE A 98 -3.56 -3.98 9.67
CA PHE A 98 -2.30 -4.64 9.95
C PHE A 98 -1.33 -3.58 10.46
N GLU A 99 -1.18 -3.54 11.78
CA GLU A 99 -0.05 -2.87 12.42
C GLU A 99 1.16 -3.80 12.26
N PHE A 100 2.23 -3.28 11.66
CA PHE A 100 3.53 -3.95 11.52
C PHE A 100 4.52 -3.30 12.47
#